data_AF-A0A377U172-F1
#
_entry.id   AF-A0A377U172-F1
#
_cell.length_a   1.000
_cell.length_b   1.000
_cell.length_c   1.000
_cell.angle_alpha   90.00
_cell.angle_beta   90.00
_cell.angle_gamma   90.00
#
_symmetry.space_group_name_H-M   'P 1'
#
loop_
_entity.id
_entity.type
_entity.pdbx_description
1 polymer ?
#
loop_
_entity_poly.entity_id
_entity_poly.type
_entity_poly.pdbx_seq_one_letter_code
_entity_poly.pdbx_strand_id
1 'polypeptide(L)'
;MSAYEAADDGLNMTWAPMVDVSRDPRWGRASEGFGEDTYLTTMMGQAMVESMQGKSPADRYSVMTSVKHFAAYGAVEGGKEYNTVDMSPQRLFNDYMPPYKAGLDAGSGAVMVALNSLNGTPATSDSWLLKDVLRDQWGFKGITVSDHGAIKELIKHGVASDPEDAVRVALKSGINMSMSDEYYSKYLPGLVKSGKVTMAELDDATRHVLNVKYDMGLFNDPYSHLGPKDSDPQDTNAESRLHRKEAREVARESLVLLKNRLDTLPLKNPALSRWWARWGQQARHDGQLVRGRGGRPVGDRPDRHQRSAGR
;
A
#
# COMPACT_ATOMS: atom_id res chain seq x y z
N MET A 1 8.07 10.02 -11.13
CA MET A 1 7.01 9.71 -12.11
C MET A 1 5.69 9.41 -11.43
N SER A 2 5.59 8.37 -10.61
CA SER A 2 4.29 7.93 -10.07
C SER A 2 3.55 8.99 -9.24
N ALA A 3 4.23 9.73 -8.35
CA ALA A 3 3.60 10.83 -7.61
C ALA A 3 3.10 11.94 -8.55
N TYR A 4 3.90 12.30 -9.56
CA TYR A 4 3.51 13.28 -10.56
C TYR A 4 2.23 12.86 -11.30
N GLU A 5 2.20 11.65 -11.89
CA GLU A 5 1.04 11.15 -12.63
C GLU A 5 -0.21 11.07 -11.73
N ALA A 6 -0.06 10.53 -10.52
CA ALA A 6 -1.16 10.41 -9.56
C ALA A 6 -1.71 11.77 -9.11
N ALA A 7 -0.83 12.71 -8.76
CA ALA A 7 -1.23 14.05 -8.36
C ALA A 7 -1.81 14.84 -9.53
N ASP A 8 -1.33 14.64 -10.76
CA ASP A 8 -1.91 15.27 -11.96
C ASP A 8 -3.33 14.75 -12.26
N ASP A 9 -3.65 13.53 -11.80
CA ASP A 9 -5.00 12.94 -11.80
C ASP A 9 -5.82 13.25 -10.52
N GLY A 10 -5.34 14.15 -9.65
CA GLY A 10 -6.07 14.59 -8.46
C GLY A 10 -5.93 13.70 -7.21
N LEU A 11 -5.04 12.71 -7.22
CA LEU A 11 -4.83 11.81 -6.09
C LEU A 11 -3.88 12.41 -5.04
N ASN A 12 -4.33 12.46 -3.79
CA ASN A 12 -3.60 13.08 -2.68
C ASN A 12 -2.76 12.08 -1.85
N MET A 13 -3.11 10.79 -1.92
CA MET A 13 -2.47 9.74 -1.13
C MET A 13 -2.36 8.44 -1.92
N THR A 14 -1.28 7.69 -1.69
CA THR A 14 -1.07 6.35 -2.23
C THR A 14 -0.88 5.33 -1.11
N TRP A 15 -1.38 4.10 -1.31
CA TRP A 15 -1.14 2.97 -0.41
C TRP A 15 0.19 2.29 -0.74
N ALA A 16 1.28 3.03 -0.59
CA ALA A 16 2.64 2.61 -0.85
C ALA A 16 3.59 3.43 0.04
N PRO A 17 4.82 2.95 0.28
CA PRO A 17 5.39 1.66 -0.16
C PRO A 17 4.88 0.45 0.66
N MET A 18 4.89 -0.73 0.03
CA MET A 18 4.85 -2.00 0.75
C MET A 18 6.29 -2.35 1.16
N VAL A 19 6.53 -2.51 2.46
CA VAL A 19 7.88 -2.70 3.02
C VAL A 19 7.97 -3.96 3.88
N ASP A 20 7.05 -4.91 3.68
CA ASP A 20 7.08 -6.18 4.41
C ASP A 20 8.28 -7.01 3.94
N VAL A 21 9.19 -7.30 4.87
CA VAL A 21 10.26 -8.27 4.63
C VAL A 21 9.62 -9.65 4.43
N SER A 22 9.98 -10.34 3.36
CA SER A 22 9.44 -11.66 3.06
C SER A 22 10.55 -12.68 2.80
N ARG A 23 10.44 -13.83 3.47
CA ARG A 23 11.37 -14.97 3.37
C ARG A 23 10.69 -16.25 2.89
N ASP A 24 9.43 -16.15 2.47
CA ASP A 24 8.65 -17.28 1.98
C ASP A 24 8.20 -17.02 0.54
N PRO A 25 8.84 -17.63 -0.47
CA PRO A 25 8.53 -17.38 -1.88
C PRO A 25 7.15 -17.89 -2.31
N ARG A 26 6.44 -18.64 -1.44
CA ARG A 26 5.06 -19.08 -1.71
C ARG A 26 4.05 -17.93 -1.56
N TRP A 27 4.40 -16.91 -0.79
CA TRP A 27 3.50 -15.79 -0.55
C TRP A 27 3.39 -14.90 -1.79
N GLY A 28 2.18 -14.82 -2.37
CA GLY A 28 1.96 -14.12 -3.65
C GLY A 28 2.30 -12.63 -3.64
N ARG A 29 2.31 -11.99 -2.47
CA ARG A 29 2.62 -10.56 -2.31
C ARG A 29 4.10 -10.28 -2.11
N ALA A 30 4.97 -11.29 -2.14
CA ALA A 30 6.42 -11.07 -2.22
C ALA A 30 6.81 -10.21 -3.43
N SER A 31 5.97 -10.15 -4.47
CA SER A 31 6.13 -9.27 -5.64
C SER A 31 5.91 -7.77 -5.36
N GLU A 32 5.29 -7.41 -4.23
CA GLU A 32 4.99 -6.01 -3.89
C GLU A 32 6.11 -5.33 -3.08
N GLY A 33 6.94 -6.13 -2.40
CA GLY A 33 8.02 -5.65 -1.53
C GLY A 33 9.40 -5.67 -2.20
N PHE A 34 10.44 -5.56 -1.36
CA PHE A 34 11.84 -5.44 -1.80
C PHE A 34 12.71 -6.65 -1.46
N GLY A 35 12.09 -7.77 -1.07
CA GLY A 35 12.77 -9.05 -0.82
C GLY A 35 12.92 -9.39 0.66
N GLU A 36 14.01 -10.10 0.98
CA GLU A 36 14.24 -10.72 2.30
C GLU A 36 15.20 -9.94 3.21
N ASP A 37 15.95 -8.99 2.66
CA ASP A 37 16.98 -8.24 3.38
C ASP A 37 16.39 -6.98 4.02
N THR A 38 16.57 -6.88 5.34
CA THR A 38 16.04 -5.78 6.15
C THR A 38 16.67 -4.45 5.76
N TYR A 39 17.99 -4.41 5.52
CA TYR A 39 18.70 -3.17 5.22
C TYR A 39 18.25 -2.61 3.87
N LEU A 40 18.26 -3.42 2.82
CA LEU A 40 17.82 -3.03 1.49
C LEU A 40 16.36 -2.60 1.50
N THR A 41 15.47 -3.35 2.15
CA THR A 41 14.04 -3.00 2.25
C THR A 41 13.85 -1.66 2.97
N THR A 42 14.66 -1.39 4.00
CA THR A 42 14.68 -0.10 4.73
C THR A 42 15.06 1.04 3.80
N MET A 43 16.18 0.91 3.07
CA MET A 43 16.65 1.95 2.15
C MET A 43 15.65 2.22 1.01
N MET A 44 15.06 1.16 0.44
CA MET A 44 14.09 1.28 -0.64
C MET A 44 12.76 1.91 -0.15
N GLY A 45 12.29 1.51 1.03
CA GLY A 45 11.11 2.07 1.67
C GLY A 45 11.26 3.57 1.93
N GLN A 46 12.39 3.98 2.53
CA GLN A 46 12.72 5.39 2.76
C GLN A 46 12.77 6.17 1.43
N ALA A 47 13.50 5.67 0.43
CA ALA A 47 13.62 6.33 -0.87
C ALA A 47 12.25 6.49 -1.58
N MET A 48 11.35 5.51 -1.45
CA MET A 48 9.99 5.62 -1.99
C MET A 48 9.18 6.71 -1.29
N VAL A 49 9.25 6.81 0.04
CA VAL A 49 8.53 7.86 0.78
C VAL A 49 9.05 9.25 0.41
N GLU A 50 10.37 9.45 0.46
CA GLU A 50 11.00 10.73 0.13
C GLU A 50 10.71 11.16 -1.31
N SER A 51 10.75 10.21 -2.26
CA SER A 51 10.50 10.52 -3.67
C SER A 51 9.02 10.82 -3.98
N MET A 52 8.07 10.24 -3.22
CA MET A 52 6.64 10.48 -3.41
C MET A 52 6.18 11.79 -2.77
N GLN A 53 6.71 12.13 -1.59
CA GLN A 53 6.31 13.32 -0.84
C GLN A 53 7.18 14.55 -1.15
N GLY A 54 8.32 14.37 -1.82
CA GLY A 54 9.19 15.47 -2.23
C GLY A 54 9.69 16.28 -1.04
N LYS A 55 9.73 17.61 -1.20
CA LYS A 55 10.13 18.52 -0.11
C LYS A 55 8.99 18.80 0.87
N SER A 56 7.75 18.76 0.38
CA SER A 56 6.55 18.99 1.16
C SER A 56 5.39 18.15 0.63
N PRO A 57 4.59 17.52 1.50
CA PRO A 57 3.36 16.84 1.09
C PRO A 57 2.29 17.78 0.54
N ALA A 58 2.41 19.09 0.73
CA ALA A 58 1.53 20.10 0.15
C ALA A 58 1.93 20.52 -1.29
N ASP A 59 3.07 20.06 -1.81
CA ASP A 59 3.50 20.43 -3.16
C ASP A 59 2.58 19.81 -4.23
N ARG A 60 2.38 20.54 -5.33
CA ARG A 60 1.45 20.19 -6.45
C ARG A 60 1.60 18.76 -6.98
N TYR A 61 2.82 18.23 -7.00
CA TYR A 61 3.14 16.91 -7.58
C TYR A 61 3.64 15.91 -6.54
N SER A 62 3.42 16.22 -5.26
CA SER A 62 3.68 15.32 -4.14
C SER A 62 2.41 14.54 -3.80
N VAL A 63 2.59 13.30 -3.35
CA VAL A 63 1.50 12.42 -2.91
C VAL A 63 1.86 11.86 -1.55
N MET A 64 0.95 12.00 -0.58
CA MET A 64 1.11 11.43 0.76
C MET A 64 1.26 9.91 0.68
N THR A 65 2.21 9.33 1.42
CA THR A 65 2.37 7.87 1.45
C THR A 65 1.63 7.25 2.62
N SER A 66 1.26 5.98 2.43
CA SER A 66 0.79 5.09 3.48
C SER A 66 1.64 3.83 3.46
N VAL A 67 2.67 3.82 4.31
CA VAL A 67 3.57 2.67 4.48
C VAL A 67 2.74 1.45 4.93
N LYS A 68 3.00 0.29 4.35
CA LYS A 68 2.20 -0.92 4.60
C LYS A 68 3.01 -2.22 4.53
N HIS A 69 2.54 -3.33 5.09
CA HIS A 69 1.36 -3.47 5.96
C HIS A 69 1.84 -3.65 7.40
N PHE A 70 1.49 -2.72 8.27
CA PHE A 70 2.02 -2.67 9.63
C PHE A 70 1.32 -3.70 10.54
N ALA A 71 1.93 -4.81 10.95
CA ALA A 71 3.33 -5.18 10.71
C ALA A 71 3.58 -6.68 10.48
N ALA A 72 4.77 -6.96 9.94
CA ALA A 72 5.35 -8.28 9.72
C ALA A 72 4.54 -9.19 8.79
N TYR A 73 3.73 -8.60 7.91
CA TYR A 73 2.78 -9.36 7.10
C TYR A 73 3.44 -10.36 6.14
N GLY A 74 4.67 -10.10 5.71
CA GLY A 74 5.44 -11.01 4.86
C GLY A 74 5.93 -12.30 5.54
N ALA A 75 5.65 -12.49 6.83
CA ALA A 75 5.99 -13.67 7.61
C ALA A 75 4.83 -14.66 7.82
N VAL A 76 3.74 -14.55 7.04
CA VAL A 76 2.58 -15.44 7.15
C VAL A 76 2.99 -16.93 7.08
N GLU A 77 2.48 -17.72 8.02
CA GLU A 77 2.77 -19.14 8.08
C GLU A 77 2.37 -19.87 6.79
N GLY A 78 3.28 -20.72 6.30
CA GLY A 78 3.08 -21.50 5.09
C GLY A 78 3.03 -20.67 3.80
N GLY A 79 3.36 -19.38 3.86
CA GLY A 79 3.23 -18.45 2.73
C GLY A 79 1.78 -18.23 2.29
N LYS A 80 0.81 -18.53 3.16
CA LYS A 80 -0.61 -18.41 2.86
C LYS A 80 -1.09 -17.00 3.22
N GLU A 81 -1.69 -16.32 2.25
CA GLU A 81 -2.27 -15.00 2.44
C GLU A 81 -3.18 -14.94 3.69
N TYR A 82 -3.07 -13.84 4.45
CA TYR A 82 -3.83 -13.57 5.68
C TYR A 82 -3.57 -14.49 6.87
N ASN A 83 -2.66 -15.46 6.76
CA ASN A 83 -2.45 -16.45 7.82
C ASN A 83 -1.74 -15.86 9.06
N THR A 84 -1.62 -16.68 10.11
CA THR A 84 -0.94 -16.31 11.35
C THR A 84 0.51 -15.91 11.13
N VAL A 85 0.97 -14.91 11.89
CA VAL A 85 2.38 -14.58 12.08
C VAL A 85 2.74 -14.77 13.55
N ASP A 86 3.78 -15.55 13.82
CA ASP A 86 4.35 -15.73 15.16
C ASP A 86 5.87 -15.60 15.11
N MET A 87 6.43 -14.77 15.99
CA MET A 87 7.87 -14.60 16.11
C MET A 87 8.28 -13.95 17.44
N SER A 88 9.53 -14.18 17.84
CA SER A 88 10.10 -13.52 19.01
C SER A 88 10.20 -11.99 18.80
N PRO A 89 10.07 -11.18 19.88
CA PRO A 89 10.27 -9.74 19.80
C PRO A 89 11.64 -9.36 19.22
N GLN A 90 12.69 -10.12 19.53
CA GLN A 90 14.02 -9.87 18.97
C GLN A 90 14.03 -9.96 17.44
N ARG A 91 13.41 -10.99 16.87
CA ARG A 91 13.31 -11.12 15.41
C ARG A 91 12.43 -10.02 14.82
N LEU A 92 11.30 -9.73 15.46
CA LEU A 92 10.40 -8.67 15.01
C LEU A 92 11.13 -7.33 14.89
N PHE A 93 11.82 -6.90 15.95
CA PHE A 93 12.48 -5.59 15.98
C PHE A 93 13.78 -5.50 15.19
N ASN A 94 14.52 -6.61 15.03
CA ASN A 94 15.76 -6.59 14.24
C ASN A 94 15.50 -6.76 12.74
N ASP A 95 14.52 -7.60 12.36
CA ASP A 95 14.40 -8.04 10.97
C ASP A 95 13.20 -7.41 10.26
N TYR A 96 12.05 -7.25 10.93
CA TYR A 96 10.78 -6.92 10.28
C TYR A 96 10.32 -5.48 10.52
N MET A 97 10.59 -4.91 11.69
CA MET A 97 10.16 -3.56 12.04
C MET A 97 10.95 -2.40 11.40
N PRO A 98 12.28 -2.52 11.13
CA PRO A 98 13.07 -1.40 10.66
C PRO A 98 12.57 -0.71 9.38
N PRO A 99 12.08 -1.42 8.34
CA PRO A 99 11.59 -0.77 7.13
C PRO A 99 10.35 0.11 7.36
N TYR A 100 9.43 -0.30 8.24
CA TYR A 100 8.29 0.55 8.59
C TYR A 100 8.77 1.81 9.30
N LYS A 101 9.64 1.67 10.32
CA LYS A 101 10.16 2.81 11.06
C LYS A 101 10.85 3.81 10.13
N ALA A 102 11.70 3.35 9.22
CA ALA A 102 12.39 4.23 8.28
C ALA A 102 11.43 4.94 7.32
N GLY A 103 10.39 4.26 6.82
CA GLY A 103 9.36 4.91 6.00
C GLY A 103 8.56 5.98 6.76
N LEU A 104 8.30 5.77 8.05
CA LEU A 104 7.62 6.75 8.90
C LEU A 104 8.55 7.92 9.27
N ASP A 105 9.82 7.64 9.60
CA ASP A 105 10.86 8.65 9.87
C ASP A 105 11.13 9.52 8.63
N ALA A 106 11.03 8.93 7.43
CA ALA A 106 11.11 9.62 6.14
C ALA A 106 9.90 10.53 5.85
N GLY A 107 8.89 10.51 6.72
CA GLY A 107 7.78 11.46 6.72
C GLY A 107 6.45 10.91 6.21
N SER A 108 6.30 9.60 5.99
CA SER A 108 5.03 9.03 5.54
C SER A 108 3.90 9.42 6.49
N GLY A 109 2.91 10.19 6.02
CA GLY A 109 1.85 10.71 6.89
C GLY A 109 0.75 9.68 7.22
N ALA A 110 0.80 8.49 6.63
CA ALA A 110 -0.08 7.39 6.97
C ALA A 110 0.67 6.07 7.13
N VAL A 111 0.04 5.14 7.84
CA VAL A 111 0.41 3.73 7.92
C VAL A 111 -0.84 2.86 7.77
N MET A 112 -0.80 1.89 6.86
CA MET A 112 -1.87 0.92 6.68
C MET A 112 -1.56 -0.33 7.50
N VAL A 113 -2.52 -0.73 8.33
CA VAL A 113 -2.37 -1.84 9.27
C VAL A 113 -2.57 -3.18 8.57
N ALA A 114 -1.83 -4.21 8.97
CA ALA A 114 -1.89 -5.54 8.37
C ALA A 114 -3.15 -6.35 8.76
N LEU A 115 -3.40 -7.41 7.99
CA LEU A 115 -4.55 -8.30 8.14
C LEU A 115 -4.26 -9.55 8.99
N ASN A 116 -2.99 -9.86 9.26
CA ASN A 116 -2.59 -11.00 10.07
C ASN A 116 -2.80 -10.77 11.58
N SER A 117 -2.82 -11.86 12.31
CA SER A 117 -2.46 -11.86 13.73
C SER A 117 -0.94 -11.85 13.88
N LEU A 118 -0.43 -11.05 14.81
CA LEU A 118 0.95 -11.04 15.25
C LEU A 118 0.99 -11.57 16.68
N ASN A 119 1.63 -12.73 16.87
CA ASN A 119 1.68 -13.42 18.17
C ASN A 119 0.29 -13.59 18.82
N GLY A 120 -0.72 -13.90 17.98
CA GLY A 120 -2.09 -14.16 18.41
C GLY A 120 -3.03 -12.95 18.43
N THR A 121 -2.55 -11.72 18.28
CA THR A 121 -3.41 -10.52 18.25
C THR A 121 -3.48 -9.95 16.83
N PRO A 122 -4.68 -9.79 16.23
CA PRO A 122 -4.82 -9.11 14.94
C PRO A 122 -4.25 -7.69 15.00
N ALA A 123 -3.43 -7.29 14.01
CA ALA A 123 -2.78 -5.98 14.03
C ALA A 123 -3.78 -4.81 14.12
N THR A 124 -4.98 -4.98 13.55
CA THR A 124 -6.08 -3.99 13.63
C THR A 124 -6.67 -3.81 15.04
N SER A 125 -6.42 -4.76 15.95
CA SER A 125 -6.84 -4.73 17.36
C SER A 125 -5.68 -4.68 18.35
N ASP A 126 -4.45 -4.44 17.87
CA ASP A 126 -3.26 -4.53 18.69
C ASP A 126 -2.87 -3.14 19.23
N SER A 127 -3.28 -2.85 20.47
CA SER A 127 -2.93 -1.59 21.14
C SER A 127 -1.43 -1.47 21.43
N TRP A 128 -0.75 -2.57 21.68
CA TRP A 128 0.70 -2.56 21.90
C TRP A 128 1.42 -2.12 20.63
N LEU A 129 1.03 -2.68 19.48
CA LEU A 129 1.61 -2.33 18.19
C LEU A 129 1.26 -0.88 17.78
N LEU A 130 -0.01 -0.50 17.88
CA LEU A 130 -0.51 0.76 17.31
C LEU A 130 -0.38 1.97 18.25
N LYS A 131 -0.25 1.77 19.57
CA LYS A 131 -0.05 2.85 20.54
C LYS A 131 1.34 2.78 21.14
N ASP A 132 1.65 1.72 21.90
CA ASP A 132 2.90 1.66 22.66
C ASP A 132 4.13 1.71 21.74
N VAL A 133 4.12 0.97 20.63
CA VAL A 133 5.24 0.99 19.67
C VAL A 133 5.13 2.19 18.73
N LEU A 134 4.05 2.27 17.94
CA LEU A 134 3.93 3.25 16.88
C LEU A 134 3.85 4.70 17.40
N ARG A 135 3.06 4.97 18.44
CA ARG A 135 2.83 6.33 18.94
C ARG A 135 3.83 6.72 20.01
N ASP A 136 3.99 5.89 21.03
CA ASP A 136 4.76 6.26 22.23
C ASP A 136 6.26 6.09 22.02
N GLN A 137 6.69 4.94 21.49
CA GLN A 137 8.12 4.69 21.24
C GLN A 137 8.62 5.39 19.97
N TRP A 138 7.89 5.33 18.85
CA TRP A 138 8.34 5.89 17.58
C TRP A 138 7.91 7.34 17.36
N GLY A 139 6.97 7.85 18.16
CA GLY A 139 6.54 9.24 18.06
C GLY A 139 5.69 9.55 16.82
N PHE A 140 5.14 8.55 16.13
CA PHE A 140 4.42 8.74 14.88
C PHE A 140 3.21 9.68 15.04
N LYS A 141 3.11 10.70 14.18
CA LYS A 141 2.07 11.74 14.26
C LYS A 141 0.97 11.66 13.19
N GLY A 142 1.17 10.82 12.16
CA GLY A 142 0.23 10.65 11.06
C GLY A 142 -0.99 9.81 11.41
N ILE A 143 -1.65 9.24 10.41
CA ILE A 143 -2.84 8.40 10.59
C ILE A 143 -2.53 6.91 10.47
N THR A 144 -3.20 6.09 11.28
CA THR A 144 -3.35 4.65 11.02
C THR A 144 -4.65 4.41 10.26
N VAL A 145 -4.57 3.65 9.18
CA VAL A 145 -5.70 3.27 8.33
C VAL A 145 -5.86 1.76 8.38
N SER A 146 -7.09 1.26 8.56
CA SER A 146 -7.33 -0.17 8.44
C SER A 146 -7.04 -0.65 7.01
N ASP A 147 -6.63 -1.90 6.82
CA ASP A 147 -6.75 -2.50 5.48
C ASP A 147 -8.23 -2.73 5.14
N HIS A 148 -8.50 -3.11 3.91
CA HIS A 148 -9.82 -3.30 3.35
C HIS A 148 -10.65 -4.32 4.15
N GLY A 149 -11.64 -3.83 4.91
CA GLY A 149 -12.52 -4.67 5.72
C GLY A 149 -11.88 -5.27 6.97
N ALA A 150 -10.67 -4.84 7.35
CA ALA A 150 -9.93 -5.42 8.49
C ALA A 150 -10.69 -5.33 9.82
N ILE A 151 -11.47 -4.25 10.02
CA ILE A 151 -12.31 -4.07 11.22
C ILE A 151 -13.38 -5.16 11.28
N LYS A 152 -14.06 -5.43 10.17
CA LYS A 152 -15.04 -6.53 10.09
C LYS A 152 -14.39 -7.89 10.35
N GLU A 153 -13.15 -8.09 9.93
CA GLU A 153 -12.45 -9.35 10.10
C GLU A 153 -12.04 -9.65 11.54
N LEU A 154 -12.07 -8.66 12.45
CA LEU A 154 -11.87 -8.87 13.90
C LEU A 154 -12.85 -9.91 14.48
N ILE A 155 -14.06 -10.02 13.92
CA ILE A 155 -15.04 -11.04 14.31
C ILE A 155 -14.56 -12.43 13.93
N LYS A 156 -14.00 -12.59 12.72
CA LYS A 156 -13.46 -13.88 12.25
C LYS A 156 -12.19 -14.27 12.99
N HIS A 157 -11.37 -13.30 13.37
CA HIS A 157 -10.22 -13.50 14.24
C HIS A 157 -10.62 -13.83 15.70
N GLY A 158 -11.90 -13.66 16.06
CA GLY A 158 -12.42 -14.03 17.38
C GLY A 158 -12.14 -13.02 18.48
N VAL A 159 -11.74 -11.78 18.14
CA VAL A 159 -11.43 -10.71 19.10
C VAL A 159 -12.55 -9.68 19.25
N ALA A 160 -13.64 -9.83 18.50
CA ALA A 160 -14.85 -9.03 18.62
C ALA A 160 -16.10 -9.90 18.50
N SER A 161 -17.14 -9.62 19.28
CA SER A 161 -18.39 -10.41 19.28
C SER A 161 -19.28 -10.14 18.07
N ASP A 162 -19.28 -8.91 17.57
CA ASP A 162 -20.19 -8.40 16.55
C ASP A 162 -19.62 -7.12 15.91
N PRO A 163 -20.28 -6.56 14.88
CA PRO A 163 -19.81 -5.34 14.22
C PRO A 163 -19.67 -4.10 15.13
N GLU A 164 -20.54 -3.92 16.15
CA GLU A 164 -20.44 -2.79 17.08
C GLU A 164 -19.20 -2.96 17.96
N ASP A 165 -18.97 -4.17 18.47
CA ASP A 165 -17.80 -4.50 19.28
C ASP A 165 -16.49 -4.39 18.47
N ALA A 166 -16.50 -4.79 17.20
CA ALA A 166 -15.35 -4.66 16.31
C ALA A 166 -14.91 -3.20 16.11
N VAL A 167 -15.88 -2.29 15.96
CA VAL A 167 -15.61 -0.84 15.88
C VAL A 167 -15.01 -0.31 17.18
N ARG A 168 -15.58 -0.72 18.32
CA ARG A 168 -15.07 -0.35 19.65
C ARG A 168 -13.63 -0.81 19.81
N VAL A 169 -13.32 -2.07 19.48
CA VAL A 169 -11.97 -2.64 19.59
C VAL A 169 -10.99 -1.90 18.68
N ALA A 170 -11.33 -1.72 17.40
CA ALA A 170 -10.45 -1.07 16.42
C ALA A 170 -10.10 0.38 16.81
N LEU A 171 -11.10 1.20 17.13
CA LEU A 171 -10.88 2.60 17.51
C LEU A 171 -10.03 2.69 18.77
N LYS A 172 -10.37 1.89 19.80
CA LYS A 172 -9.61 1.87 21.06
C LYS A 172 -8.20 1.34 20.90
N SER A 173 -7.95 0.49 19.91
CA SER A 173 -6.62 -0.02 19.61
C SER A 173 -5.75 1.00 18.89
N GLY A 174 -6.36 1.99 18.24
CA GLY A 174 -5.65 3.13 17.66
C GLY A 174 -5.95 3.37 16.19
N ILE A 175 -6.86 2.61 15.55
CA ILE A 175 -7.25 2.84 14.15
C ILE A 175 -7.97 4.19 14.02
N ASN A 176 -7.52 5.03 13.09
CA ASN A 176 -8.08 6.38 12.90
C ASN A 176 -9.08 6.43 11.74
N MET A 177 -8.86 5.61 10.70
CA MET A 177 -9.68 5.60 9.49
C MET A 177 -10.07 4.17 9.10
N SER A 178 -11.37 3.97 8.88
CA SER A 178 -11.97 2.72 8.38
C SER A 178 -11.92 2.67 6.87
N MET A 179 -11.32 1.62 6.30
CA MET A 179 -11.22 1.44 4.84
C MET A 179 -12.29 0.49 4.30
N SER A 180 -13.03 0.99 3.30
CA SER A 180 -13.95 0.20 2.45
C SER A 180 -15.05 -0.54 3.23
N ASP A 181 -15.54 0.09 4.30
CA ASP A 181 -16.72 -0.32 5.03
C ASP A 181 -17.50 0.89 5.57
N GLU A 182 -18.68 0.63 6.12
CA GLU A 182 -19.54 1.64 6.76
C GLU A 182 -19.47 1.56 8.29
N TYR A 183 -18.53 0.79 8.85
CA TYR A 183 -18.58 0.36 10.25
C TYR A 183 -18.46 1.55 11.21
N TYR A 184 -17.48 2.42 10.99
CA TYR A 184 -17.29 3.61 11.83
C TYR A 184 -18.51 4.53 11.79
N SER A 185 -18.96 4.91 10.59
CA SER A 185 -20.13 5.77 10.41
C SER A 185 -21.41 5.18 11.01
N LYS A 186 -21.58 3.86 10.95
CA LYS A 186 -22.78 3.17 11.42
C LYS A 186 -22.81 2.97 12.93
N TYR A 187 -21.68 2.59 13.56
CA TYR A 187 -21.66 2.12 14.94
C TYR A 187 -21.08 3.13 15.95
N LEU A 188 -20.16 4.02 15.54
CA LEU A 188 -19.56 5.00 16.47
C LEU A 188 -20.58 5.91 17.17
N PRO A 189 -21.64 6.44 16.52
CA PRO A 189 -22.61 7.29 17.21
C PRO A 189 -23.28 6.59 18.40
N GLY A 190 -23.62 5.30 18.25
CA GLY A 190 -24.21 4.49 19.33
C GLY A 190 -23.21 4.16 20.43
N LEU A 191 -21.96 3.84 20.06
CA LEU A 191 -20.88 3.55 21.01
C LEU A 191 -20.53 4.77 21.87
N VAL A 192 -20.53 5.97 21.28
CA VAL A 192 -20.34 7.23 22.01
C VAL A 192 -21.51 7.51 22.93
N LYS A 193 -22.75 7.41 22.43
CA LYS A 193 -23.96 7.65 23.23
C LYS A 193 -24.07 6.71 24.44
N SER A 194 -23.60 5.46 24.30
CA SER A 194 -23.58 4.46 25.38
C SER A 194 -22.38 4.57 26.31
N GLY A 195 -21.40 5.44 26.02
CA GLY A 195 -20.18 5.61 26.82
C GLY A 195 -19.15 4.48 26.65
N LYS A 196 -19.38 3.53 25.74
CA LYS A 196 -18.41 2.47 25.42
C LYS A 196 -17.18 3.01 24.69
N VAL A 197 -17.36 4.10 23.95
CA VAL A 197 -16.31 4.95 23.35
C VAL A 197 -16.49 6.36 23.90
N THR A 198 -15.40 7.02 24.25
CA THR A 198 -15.40 8.39 24.75
C THR A 198 -15.32 9.39 23.58
N MET A 199 -15.84 10.60 23.78
CA MET A 199 -15.63 11.69 22.81
C MET A 199 -14.14 11.98 22.59
N ALA A 200 -13.31 11.86 23.63
CA ALA A 200 -11.87 12.08 23.51
C ALA A 200 -11.19 11.06 22.57
N GLU A 201 -11.59 9.78 22.62
CA GLU A 201 -11.09 8.75 21.69
C GLU A 201 -11.50 9.05 20.23
N LEU A 202 -12.72 9.55 20.01
CA LEU A 202 -13.19 9.97 18.68
C LEU A 202 -12.48 11.23 18.18
N ASP A 203 -12.31 12.23 19.05
CA ASP A 203 -11.65 13.49 18.74
C ASP A 203 -10.18 13.28 18.41
N ASP A 204 -9.49 12.37 19.10
CA ASP A 204 -8.11 11.99 18.82
C ASP A 204 -7.96 11.37 17.42
N ALA A 205 -8.78 10.36 17.10
CA ALA A 205 -8.80 9.76 15.77
C ALA A 205 -9.11 10.78 14.67
N THR A 206 -10.09 11.65 14.90
CA THR A 206 -10.49 12.70 13.96
C THR A 206 -9.36 13.72 13.78
N ARG A 207 -8.68 14.13 14.85
CA ARG A 207 -7.57 15.07 14.81
C ARG A 207 -6.44 14.59 13.92
N HIS A 208 -6.05 13.31 14.00
CA HIS A 208 -5.02 12.76 13.13
C HIS A 208 -5.41 12.86 11.64
N VAL A 209 -6.68 12.57 11.29
CA VAL A 209 -7.18 12.71 9.92
C VAL A 209 -7.13 14.17 9.45
N LEU A 210 -7.53 15.11 10.31
CA LEU A 210 -7.49 16.53 9.98
C LEU A 210 -6.05 17.06 9.85
N ASN A 211 -5.13 16.62 10.70
CA ASN A 211 -3.72 16.99 10.63
C ASN A 211 -3.09 16.53 9.32
N VAL A 212 -3.33 15.28 8.89
CA VAL A 212 -2.77 14.79 7.61
C VAL A 212 -3.35 15.57 6.43
N LYS A 213 -4.63 15.96 6.47
CA LYS A 213 -5.20 16.86 5.44
C LYS A 213 -4.60 18.26 5.48
N TYR A 214 -4.24 18.75 6.66
CA TYR A 214 -3.56 20.02 6.84
C TYR A 214 -2.13 19.97 6.28
N ASP A 215 -1.38 18.90 6.56
CA ASP A 215 -0.03 18.70 6.04
C ASP A 215 -0.02 18.59 4.50
N MET A 216 -1.07 17.99 3.91
CA MET A 216 -1.29 18.00 2.45
C MET A 216 -1.71 19.36 1.88
N GLY A 217 -1.90 20.39 2.71
CA GLY A 217 -2.30 21.73 2.27
C GLY A 217 -3.77 21.88 1.86
N LEU A 218 -4.61 20.86 2.07
CA LEU A 218 -5.99 20.82 1.54
C LEU A 218 -6.95 21.81 2.21
N PHE A 219 -6.60 22.31 3.39
CA PHE A 219 -7.35 23.40 4.02
C PHE A 219 -7.00 24.78 3.44
N ASN A 220 -5.80 24.93 2.86
CA ASN A 220 -5.38 26.16 2.20
C ASN A 220 -5.87 26.19 0.75
N ASP A 221 -5.69 25.08 0.03
CA ASP A 221 -6.20 24.90 -1.33
C ASP A 221 -6.69 23.44 -1.52
N PRO A 222 -8.00 23.20 -1.46
CA PRO A 222 -8.57 21.87 -1.66
C PRO A 222 -8.50 21.40 -3.13
N TYR A 223 -8.13 22.28 -4.07
CA TYR A 223 -8.03 22.00 -5.50
C TYR A 223 -6.57 21.91 -5.98
N SER A 224 -5.60 21.89 -5.06
CA SER A 224 -4.17 21.93 -5.38
C SER A 224 -3.77 20.85 -6.39
N HIS A 225 -4.31 19.63 -6.29
CA HIS A 225 -4.06 18.54 -7.25
C HIS A 225 -5.02 18.49 -8.45
N LEU A 226 -6.09 19.28 -8.44
CA LEU A 226 -7.08 19.34 -9.54
C LEU A 226 -6.75 20.44 -10.56
N GLY A 227 -5.93 21.43 -10.17
CA GLY A 227 -5.59 22.55 -11.04
C GLY A 227 -6.76 23.53 -11.25
N PRO A 228 -6.60 24.52 -12.15
CA PRO A 228 -7.65 25.48 -12.47
C PRO A 228 -8.92 24.82 -12.99
N LYS A 229 -10.05 25.49 -12.78
CA LYS A 229 -11.30 25.11 -13.44
C LYS A 229 -11.07 25.04 -14.96
N ASP A 230 -11.57 23.98 -15.59
CA ASP A 230 -11.46 23.70 -17.03
C ASP A 230 -10.06 23.22 -17.50
N SER A 231 -9.14 22.86 -16.58
CA SER A 231 -7.84 22.25 -16.95
C SER A 231 -7.84 20.73 -17.06
N ASP A 232 -9.00 20.08 -16.87
CA ASP A 232 -9.11 18.63 -16.95
C ASP A 232 -8.61 18.10 -18.32
N PRO A 233 -7.84 17.01 -18.34
CA PRO A 233 -7.38 16.43 -19.60
C PRO A 233 -8.59 15.92 -20.41
N GLN A 234 -8.61 16.21 -21.72
CA GLN A 234 -9.65 15.66 -22.61
C GLN A 234 -9.65 14.13 -22.63
N ASP A 235 -8.46 13.53 -22.50
CA ASP A 235 -8.27 12.10 -22.35
C ASP A 235 -7.21 11.87 -21.26
N THR A 236 -7.66 11.38 -20.10
CA THR A 236 -6.79 11.01 -18.98
C THR A 236 -5.73 9.98 -19.40
N ASN A 237 -6.01 9.16 -20.41
CA ASN A 237 -5.17 8.07 -20.87
C ASN A 237 -4.31 8.41 -22.10
N ALA A 238 -4.24 9.68 -22.50
CA ALA A 238 -3.50 10.10 -23.68
C ALA A 238 -2.02 9.71 -23.58
N GLU A 239 -1.43 9.21 -24.68
CA GLU A 239 -0.01 8.83 -24.76
C GLU A 239 0.94 9.96 -24.36
N SER A 240 0.56 11.22 -24.61
CA SER A 240 1.34 12.39 -24.24
C SER A 240 1.47 12.61 -22.73
N ARG A 241 0.67 11.92 -21.91
CA ARG A 241 0.74 11.96 -20.45
C ARG A 241 1.61 10.85 -19.85
N LEU A 242 2.08 9.91 -20.66
CA LEU A 242 2.84 8.74 -20.20
C LEU A 242 4.35 8.99 -20.16
N HIS A 243 5.01 8.51 -19.10
CA HIS A 243 6.47 8.63 -18.91
C HIS A 243 7.23 7.37 -19.37
N ARG A 244 7.03 6.98 -20.65
CA ARG A 244 7.55 5.70 -21.19
C ARG A 244 9.07 5.61 -21.22
N LYS A 245 9.77 6.73 -21.39
CA LYS A 245 11.24 6.75 -21.51
C LYS A 245 11.87 6.35 -20.19
N GLU A 246 11.47 7.03 -19.13
CA GLU A 246 11.94 6.82 -17.77
C GLU A 246 11.53 5.44 -17.26
N ALA A 247 10.29 4.99 -17.53
CA ALA A 247 9.85 3.63 -17.22
C ALA A 247 10.74 2.56 -17.89
N ARG A 248 11.15 2.79 -19.15
CA ARG A 248 12.04 1.88 -19.88
C ARG A 248 13.47 1.87 -19.31
N GLU A 249 13.96 3.01 -18.82
CA GLU A 249 15.27 3.12 -18.18
C GLU A 249 15.28 2.34 -16.85
N VAL A 250 14.31 2.56 -15.97
CA VAL A 250 14.17 1.82 -14.71
C VAL A 250 14.01 0.31 -14.96
N ALA A 251 13.21 -0.07 -15.96
CA ALA A 251 13.01 -1.48 -16.29
C ALA A 251 14.28 -2.19 -16.82
N ARG A 252 15.26 -1.45 -17.35
CA ARG A 252 16.55 -2.05 -17.78
C ARG A 252 17.43 -2.37 -16.58
N GLU A 253 17.45 -1.49 -15.59
CA GLU A 253 18.26 -1.64 -14.37
C GLU A 253 17.71 -2.72 -13.43
N SER A 254 16.45 -3.14 -13.59
CA SER A 254 15.84 -4.19 -12.76
C SER A 254 16.04 -5.61 -13.27
N LEU A 255 16.64 -5.81 -14.46
CA LEU A 255 16.83 -7.13 -15.06
C LEU A 255 18.01 -7.87 -14.41
N VAL A 256 17.76 -9.09 -13.93
CA VAL A 256 18.80 -9.95 -13.36
C VAL A 256 19.24 -11.01 -14.38
N LEU A 257 20.49 -10.93 -14.85
CA LEU A 257 21.09 -11.94 -15.71
C LEU A 257 21.51 -13.16 -14.89
N LEU A 258 20.65 -14.19 -14.83
CA LEU A 258 20.91 -15.39 -14.04
C LEU A 258 21.96 -16.33 -14.67
N LYS A 259 22.11 -16.32 -16.00
CA LYS A 259 23.04 -17.20 -16.72
C LYS A 259 23.40 -16.66 -18.09
N ASN A 260 24.69 -16.68 -18.45
CA ASN A 260 25.17 -16.39 -19.79
C ASN A 260 26.28 -17.37 -20.18
N ARG A 261 25.92 -18.44 -20.91
CA ARG A 261 26.87 -19.48 -21.33
C ARG A 261 27.37 -19.18 -22.74
N LEU A 262 28.66 -19.39 -22.99
CA LEU A 262 29.30 -19.24 -24.32
C LEU A 262 29.08 -17.85 -24.95
N ASP A 263 29.06 -16.79 -24.14
CA ASP A 263 28.83 -15.41 -24.58
C ASP A 263 27.62 -15.27 -25.52
N THR A 264 26.55 -16.00 -25.18
CA THR A 264 25.31 -16.00 -25.98
C THR A 264 24.68 -14.61 -26.01
N LEU A 265 24.73 -13.88 -24.89
CA LEU A 265 24.30 -12.49 -24.80
C LEU A 265 25.51 -11.54 -24.73
N PRO A 266 25.45 -10.33 -25.34
CA PRO A 266 24.33 -9.80 -26.13
C PRO A 266 24.24 -10.42 -27.54
N LEU A 267 23.02 -10.52 -28.09
CA LEU A 267 22.80 -11.08 -29.43
C LEU A 267 23.44 -10.18 -30.51
N LYS A 268 24.33 -10.74 -31.34
CA LYS A 268 25.06 -10.00 -32.40
C LYS A 268 24.18 -9.53 -33.57
N ASN A 269 23.04 -10.18 -33.82
CA ASN A 269 22.10 -9.77 -34.87
C ASN A 269 20.68 -9.58 -34.28
N PRO A 270 20.21 -8.33 -34.15
CA PRO A 270 18.87 -8.04 -33.62
C PRO A 270 17.75 -8.65 -34.47
N ALA A 271 17.94 -8.88 -35.77
CA ALA A 271 16.91 -9.45 -36.64
C ALA A 271 16.61 -10.94 -36.31
N LEU A 272 17.58 -11.67 -35.74
CA LEU A 272 17.36 -13.04 -35.26
C LEU A 272 16.44 -13.10 -34.03
N SER A 273 16.33 -12.01 -33.25
CA SER A 273 15.39 -11.97 -32.11
C SER A 273 13.92 -12.10 -32.55
N ARG A 274 13.55 -11.57 -33.73
CA ARG A 274 12.19 -11.66 -34.28
C ARG A 274 11.80 -13.07 -34.73
N TRP A 275 12.78 -13.91 -35.08
CA TRP A 275 12.56 -15.30 -35.50
C TRP A 275 12.45 -16.24 -34.30
N TRP A 276 13.14 -15.95 -33.18
CA TRP A 276 13.10 -16.77 -31.97
C TRP A 276 11.93 -16.43 -31.03
N ALA A 277 11.39 -15.20 -31.08
CA ALA A 277 10.42 -14.66 -30.11
C ALA A 277 8.97 -15.19 -30.20
N ARG A 278 8.75 -16.45 -30.56
CA ARG A 278 7.38 -17.03 -30.67
C ARG A 278 7.17 -18.38 -29.99
N TRP A 279 7.92 -18.64 -28.92
CA TRP A 279 7.69 -19.83 -28.11
C TRP A 279 7.56 -19.43 -26.64
N GLY A 280 6.38 -19.70 -26.06
CA GLY A 280 6.04 -19.37 -24.68
C GLY A 280 4.76 -18.55 -24.58
N GLN A 281 3.91 -18.90 -23.61
CA GLN A 281 2.58 -18.28 -23.40
C GLN A 281 2.66 -16.77 -23.12
N GLN A 282 3.82 -16.26 -22.69
CA GLN A 282 4.01 -14.87 -22.26
C GLN A 282 4.51 -13.94 -23.37
N ALA A 283 4.90 -14.46 -24.54
CA ALA A 283 5.63 -13.71 -25.56
C ALA A 283 4.85 -12.56 -26.25
N ARG A 284 3.52 -12.48 -26.06
CA ARG A 284 2.64 -11.48 -26.68
C ARG A 284 1.55 -10.96 -25.74
N HIS A 285 1.73 -11.10 -24.44
CA HIS A 285 0.67 -10.85 -23.47
C HIS A 285 0.93 -9.55 -22.71
N ASP A 286 0.44 -8.42 -23.23
CA ASP A 286 0.69 -7.08 -22.66
C ASP A 286 0.16 -6.96 -21.22
N GLY A 287 -0.99 -7.56 -20.92
CA GLY A 287 -1.54 -7.64 -19.56
C GLY A 287 -0.71 -8.47 -18.56
N GLN A 288 0.31 -9.21 -19.03
CA GLN A 288 1.27 -9.90 -18.18
C GLN A 288 2.62 -9.15 -18.08
N LEU A 289 2.80 -8.01 -18.75
CA LEU A 289 4.00 -7.17 -18.60
C LEU A 289 3.80 -6.14 -17.48
N VAL A 290 2.56 -5.68 -17.28
CA VAL A 290 2.12 -4.93 -16.10
C VAL A 290 1.48 -5.93 -15.13
N ARG A 291 2.21 -6.37 -14.09
CA ARG A 291 1.73 -7.39 -13.13
C ARG A 291 1.53 -6.83 -11.72
N GLY A 292 0.83 -7.60 -10.89
CA GLY A 292 0.60 -7.27 -9.48
C GLY A 292 -0.34 -6.09 -9.32
N ARG A 293 0.02 -5.14 -8.44
CA ARG A 293 -0.74 -3.91 -8.19
C ARG A 293 -0.38 -2.77 -9.16
N GLY A 294 -0.10 -3.07 -10.42
CA GLY A 294 -0.03 -2.04 -11.46
C GLY A 294 -1.38 -1.35 -11.58
N GLY A 295 -1.41 -0.01 -11.61
CA GLY A 295 -2.63 0.73 -11.96
C GLY A 295 -3.24 0.17 -13.25
N ARG A 296 -4.58 0.23 -13.41
CA ARG A 296 -5.25 -0.42 -14.54
C ARG A 296 -4.62 0.04 -15.87
N PRO A 297 -4.20 -0.89 -16.75
CA PRO A 297 -3.66 -0.51 -18.05
C PRO A 297 -4.71 0.20 -18.90
N VAL A 298 -4.27 1.17 -19.70
CA VAL A 298 -5.05 1.79 -20.76
C VAL A 298 -5.30 0.74 -21.85
N GLY A 299 -6.57 0.39 -22.10
CA GLY A 299 -6.96 -0.37 -23.29
C GLY A 299 -7.71 -1.69 -23.09
N ASP A 300 -7.94 -2.15 -21.85
CA ASP A 300 -8.79 -3.32 -21.61
C ASP A 300 -10.27 -2.98 -21.82
N ARG A 301 -10.71 -3.03 -23.09
CA ARG A 301 -12.14 -3.22 -23.39
C ARG A 301 -12.51 -4.63 -22.95
N PRO A 302 -13.59 -4.82 -22.17
CA PRO A 302 -14.06 -6.16 -21.88
C PRO A 302 -14.52 -6.80 -23.20
N ASP A 303 -13.88 -7.91 -23.58
CA ASP A 303 -14.38 -8.76 -24.66
C ASP A 303 -15.81 -9.19 -24.29
N ARG A 304 -16.80 -8.58 -24.96
CA ARG A 304 -18.17 -9.04 -24.95
C ARG A 304 -18.24 -10.35 -25.74
N HIS A 305 -17.84 -11.45 -25.10
CA HIS A 305 -18.38 -12.74 -25.49
C HIS A 305 -19.79 -12.87 -24.94
N GLN A 306 -20.75 -12.38 -25.74
CA GLN A 306 -22.11 -12.89 -25.74
C GLN A 306 -22.06 -14.42 -25.89
N ARG A 307 -22.31 -15.15 -24.81
CA ARG A 307 -22.83 -16.51 -24.90
C ARG A 307 -24.34 -16.41 -24.74
N SER A 308 -25.02 -16.43 -25.87
CA SER A 308 -26.41 -16.83 -25.98
C SER A 308 -26.58 -18.24 -25.40
N ALA A 309 -27.29 -18.37 -24.29
CA ALA A 309 -27.94 -19.62 -23.93
C ALA A 309 -29.42 -19.46 -24.29
N GLY A 310 -29.82 -20.08 -25.39
CA GLY A 310 -31.21 -20.25 -25.77
C GLY A 310 -31.75 -21.55 -25.19
N ARG A 311 -33.02 -21.46 -24.76
CA ARG A 311 -33.97 -22.49 -24.30
C ARG A 311 -33.68 -23.15 -22.95
#